data_AF-A0A970E1W4-F1
#
_entry.id   AF-A0A970E1W4-F1
#
_cell.length_a   1.000
_cell.length_b   1.000
_cell.length_c   1.000
_cell.angle_alpha   90.00
_cell.angle_beta   90.00
_cell.angle_gamma   90.00
#
_symmetry.space_group_name_H-M   'P 1'
#
loop_
_entity.id
_entity.type
_entity.pdbx_description
1 polymer ?
#
loop_
_entity_poly.entity_id
_entity_poly.type
_entity_poly.pdbx_seq_one_letter_code
_entity_poly.pdbx_strand_id
1 'polypeptide(L)'
;MAITFLLISLIVAFGILVATGVIDGPALFWRWGMRIGWLQPHLETYAHGRDAEGWIAQQETELRAKLTEVERREADLQAELGKLEQRAQQLDKRESELAAWEARLQQEQEQRRNVQSLAQIYSGMDAADAARILQALDQDLLLEVLLELDTFQAAEIMALLPTNLAAALSKQMGQASD
;
A
#
# COMPACT_ATOMS: atom_id res chain seq x y z
N MET A 1 90.09 -1.21 -15.97
CA MET A 1 89.81 -0.89 -14.55
C MET A 1 89.44 0.57 -14.33
N ALA A 2 90.25 1.57 -14.74
CA ALA A 2 89.90 2.98 -14.50
C ALA A 2 88.57 3.42 -15.14
N ILE A 3 88.28 2.95 -16.36
CA ILE A 3 87.05 3.29 -17.11
C ILE A 3 85.79 2.70 -16.44
N THR A 4 85.87 1.50 -15.87
CA THR A 4 84.73 0.85 -15.21
C THR A 4 84.37 1.56 -13.90
N PHE A 5 85.37 2.04 -13.14
CA PHE A 5 85.12 2.85 -11.95
C PHE A 5 84.49 4.21 -12.27
N LEU A 6 84.87 4.84 -13.39
CA LEU A 6 84.30 6.10 -13.83
C LEU A 6 82.82 5.95 -14.20
N LEU A 7 82.47 4.88 -14.93
CA LEU A 7 81.09 4.55 -15.27
C LEU A 7 80.23 4.29 -14.03
N ILE A 8 80.74 3.52 -13.07
CA ILE A 8 80.03 3.24 -11.81
C ILE A 8 79.84 4.55 -11.02
N SER A 9 80.88 5.39 -10.91
CA SER A 9 80.78 6.68 -10.23
C SER A 9 79.76 7.61 -10.88
N LEU A 10 79.64 7.58 -12.21
CA LEU A 10 78.65 8.39 -12.93
C LEU A 10 77.22 7.90 -12.67
N ILE A 11 77.00 6.58 -12.64
CA ILE A 11 75.70 5.98 -12.33
C ILE A 11 75.30 6.28 -10.88
N VAL A 12 76.24 6.18 -9.93
CA VAL A 12 75.98 6.49 -8.52
C VAL A 12 75.68 7.98 -8.32
N ALA A 13 76.46 8.88 -8.94
CA ALA A 13 76.19 10.32 -8.90
C ALA A 13 74.83 10.67 -9.51
N PHE A 14 74.46 10.01 -10.62
CA PHE A 14 73.15 10.18 -11.25
C PHE A 14 72.02 9.67 -10.34
N GLY A 15 72.20 8.52 -9.70
CA GLY A 15 71.23 7.98 -8.73
C GLY A 15 71.00 8.91 -7.54
N ILE A 16 72.06 9.53 -7.03
CA ILE A 16 71.95 10.52 -5.94
C ILE A 16 71.20 11.76 -6.42
N LEU A 17 71.47 12.27 -7.64
CA LEU A 17 70.77 13.45 -8.18
C LEU A 17 69.27 13.21 -8.44
N VAL A 18 68.89 11.98 -8.78
CA VAL A 18 67.49 11.58 -8.94
C VAL A 18 66.81 11.47 -7.58
N ALA A 19 67.49 10.88 -6.58
CA ALA A 19 66.95 10.75 -5.23
C ALA A 19 66.76 12.11 -4.52
N THR A 20 67.61 13.10 -4.82
CA THR A 20 67.49 14.46 -4.26
C THR A 20 66.44 15.33 -4.97
N GLY A 21 65.76 14.82 -6.01
CA GLY A 21 64.69 15.53 -6.71
C GLY A 21 65.15 16.75 -7.52
N VAL A 22 66.46 16.96 -7.67
CA VAL A 22 67.04 18.05 -8.50
C VAL A 22 66.84 17.74 -9.99
N ILE A 23 66.69 16.45 -10.34
CA ILE A 23 66.44 15.97 -11.69
C ILE A 23 65.26 14.99 -11.67
N ASP A 24 64.25 15.22 -12.53
CA ASP A 24 63.18 14.26 -12.81
C ASP A 24 63.71 13.05 -13.58
N GLY A 25 64.21 12.05 -12.84
CA GLY A 25 64.68 10.77 -13.38
C GLY A 25 63.68 10.11 -14.34
N PRO A 26 62.38 10.03 -14.01
CA PRO A 26 61.37 9.45 -14.90
C PRO A 26 61.18 10.22 -16.20
N ALA A 27 61.20 11.57 -16.16
CA ALA A 27 61.00 12.39 -17.36
C ALA A 27 62.22 12.33 -18.31
N LEU A 28 63.43 12.26 -17.76
CA LEU A 28 64.64 12.02 -18.55
C LEU A 28 64.70 10.61 -19.12
N PHE A 29 64.23 9.60 -18.38
CA PHE A 29 64.06 8.24 -18.87
C PHE A 29 63.08 8.21 -20.07
N TRP A 30 61.97 8.93 -20.01
CA TRP A 30 61.06 9.07 -21.16
C TRP A 30 61.71 9.79 -22.36
N ARG A 31 62.47 10.87 -22.15
CA ARG A 31 63.13 11.63 -23.23
C ARG A 31 64.28 10.86 -23.89
N TRP A 32 64.98 10.02 -23.14
CA TRP A 32 66.13 9.25 -23.62
C TRP A 32 65.72 7.85 -24.11
N GLY A 33 64.76 7.21 -23.43
CA GLY A 33 64.20 5.90 -23.77
C GLY A 33 63.47 5.88 -25.10
N MET A 34 62.77 6.97 -25.47
CA MET A 34 62.16 7.11 -26.80
C MET A 34 63.17 7.26 -27.95
N ARG A 35 64.47 7.43 -27.66
CA ARG A 35 65.53 7.50 -28.69
C ARG A 35 66.19 6.15 -28.96
N ILE A 36 65.86 5.11 -28.20
CA ILE A 36 66.45 3.77 -28.31
C ILE A 36 65.34 2.78 -28.69
N GLY A 37 65.22 2.49 -29.99
CA GLY A 37 64.09 1.74 -30.58
C GLY A 37 63.84 0.31 -30.06
N TRP A 38 64.70 -0.25 -29.20
CA TRP A 38 64.49 -1.59 -28.60
C TRP A 38 63.66 -1.60 -27.31
N LEU A 39 63.48 -0.45 -26.63
CA LEU A 39 62.67 -0.33 -25.39
C LEU A 39 61.19 -0.03 -25.68
N GLN A 40 60.87 0.30 -26.93
CA GLN A 40 59.55 0.64 -27.44
C GLN A 40 58.46 -0.40 -27.13
N PRO A 41 58.64 -1.72 -27.39
CA PRO A 41 57.55 -2.69 -27.26
C PRO A 41 57.11 -2.96 -25.82
N HIS A 42 57.98 -2.71 -24.82
CA HIS A 42 57.67 -3.00 -23.42
C HIS A 42 56.98 -1.81 -22.71
N LEU A 43 57.19 -0.58 -23.20
CA LEU A 43 56.52 0.62 -22.70
C LEU A 43 55.06 0.72 -23.18
N GLU A 44 54.77 0.24 -24.39
CA GLU A 44 53.40 0.18 -24.94
C GLU A 44 52.49 -0.77 -24.15
N THR A 45 53.02 -1.89 -23.66
CA THR A 45 52.26 -2.85 -22.85
C THR A 45 51.76 -2.24 -21.53
N TYR A 46 52.57 -1.38 -20.89
CA TYR A 46 52.18 -0.67 -19.67
C TYR A 46 51.17 0.47 -19.93
N ALA A 47 51.27 1.16 -21.06
CA ALA A 47 50.32 2.19 -21.45
C ALA A 47 48.94 1.59 -21.75
N HIS A 48 48.89 0.47 -22.48
CA HIS A 48 47.66 -0.29 -22.71
C HIS A 48 47.02 -0.82 -21.42
N GLY A 49 47.83 -1.18 -20.42
CA GLY A 49 47.35 -1.58 -19.10
C GLY A 49 46.63 -0.44 -18.36
N ARG A 50 47.16 0.78 -18.36
CA ARG A 50 46.50 1.94 -17.75
C ARG A 50 45.20 2.33 -18.46
N ASP A 51 45.17 2.26 -19.79
CA ASP A 51 43.95 2.55 -20.55
C ASP A 51 42.87 1.48 -20.32
N ALA A 52 43.27 0.21 -20.19
CA ALA A 52 42.37 -0.88 -19.82
C ALA A 52 41.85 -0.75 -18.38
N GLU A 53 42.70 -0.37 -17.42
CA GLU A 53 42.28 -0.09 -16.03
C GLU A 53 41.27 1.07 -15.98
N GLY A 54 41.49 2.14 -16.74
CA GLY A 54 40.55 3.26 -16.85
C GLY A 54 39.20 2.85 -17.44
N TRP A 55 39.21 2.03 -18.49
CA TRP A 55 37.99 1.49 -19.10
C TRP A 55 37.22 0.56 -18.15
N ILE A 56 37.91 -0.33 -17.44
CA ILE A 56 37.31 -1.21 -16.43
C ILE A 56 36.71 -0.39 -15.29
N ALA A 57 37.43 0.62 -14.78
CA ALA A 57 36.94 1.49 -13.72
C ALA A 57 35.68 2.25 -14.15
N GLN A 58 35.63 2.75 -15.40
CA GLN A 58 34.43 3.39 -15.94
C GLN A 58 33.24 2.40 -16.00
N GLN A 59 33.45 1.20 -16.52
CA GLN A 59 32.40 0.18 -16.58
C GLN A 59 31.92 -0.25 -15.20
N GLU A 60 32.82 -0.37 -14.22
CA GLU A 60 32.46 -0.68 -12.84
C GLU A 60 31.61 0.44 -12.21
N THR A 61 31.94 1.71 -12.47
CA THR A 61 31.10 2.83 -12.01
C THR A 61 29.73 2.86 -12.66
N GLU A 62 29.64 2.58 -13.97
CA GLU A 62 28.36 2.51 -14.68
C GLU A 62 27.51 1.35 -14.17
N LEU A 63 28.14 0.19 -13.94
CA LEU A 63 27.45 -1.00 -13.41
C LEU A 63 26.95 -0.75 -11.99
N ARG A 64 27.77 -0.12 -11.13
CA ARG A 64 27.34 0.28 -9.78
C ARG A 64 26.17 1.25 -9.81
N ALA A 65 26.20 2.25 -10.70
CA ALA A 65 25.08 3.17 -10.85
C ALA A 65 23.79 2.46 -11.28
N LYS A 66 23.88 1.50 -12.21
CA LYS A 66 22.74 0.67 -12.63
C LYS A 66 22.23 -0.22 -11.49
N LEU A 67 23.12 -0.83 -10.70
CA LEU A 67 22.73 -1.64 -9.54
C LEU A 67 21.96 -0.80 -8.52
N THR A 68 22.47 0.38 -8.16
CA THR A 68 21.77 1.27 -7.22
C THR A 68 20.41 1.74 -7.76
N GLU A 69 20.30 1.98 -9.06
CA GLU A 69 19.01 2.31 -9.68
C GLU A 69 18.03 1.13 -9.63
N VAL A 70 18.50 -0.10 -9.88
CA VAL A 70 17.66 -1.31 -9.77
C VAL A 70 17.21 -1.53 -8.33
N GLU A 71 18.11 -1.46 -7.36
CA GLU A 71 17.79 -1.57 -5.93
C GLU A 71 16.74 -0.53 -5.50
N ARG A 72 16.87 0.70 -5.98
CA ARG A 72 15.90 1.76 -5.71
C ARG A 72 14.53 1.41 -6.30
N ARG A 73 14.48 0.95 -7.55
CA ARG A 73 13.22 0.54 -8.20
C ARG A 73 12.58 -0.64 -7.50
N GLU A 74 13.36 -1.62 -7.07
CA GLU A 74 12.86 -2.76 -6.30
C GLU A 74 12.24 -2.30 -4.98
N ALA A 75 12.90 -1.39 -4.25
CA ALA A 75 12.36 -0.81 -3.02
C ALA A 75 11.07 -0.02 -3.27
N ASP A 76 11.01 0.79 -4.33
CA ASP A 76 9.83 1.55 -4.71
C ASP A 76 8.66 0.62 -5.08
N LEU A 77 8.91 -0.42 -5.88
CA LEU A 77 7.91 -1.43 -6.25
C LEU A 77 7.40 -2.21 -5.04
N GLN A 78 8.28 -2.59 -4.12
CA GLN A 78 7.87 -3.25 -2.87
C GLN A 78 6.97 -2.34 -2.02
N ALA A 79 7.29 -1.05 -1.93
CA ALA A 79 6.47 -0.09 -1.23
C ALA A 79 5.09 0.10 -1.91
N GLU A 80 5.04 0.10 -3.24
CA GLU A 80 3.79 0.16 -4.00
C GLU A 80 2.94 -1.10 -3.82
N LEU A 81 3.55 -2.29 -3.87
CA LEU A 81 2.88 -3.56 -3.61
C LEU A 81 2.26 -3.57 -2.21
N GLY A 82 2.99 -3.12 -1.19
CA GLY A 82 2.46 -3.01 0.16
C GLY A 82 1.25 -2.05 0.26
N LYS A 83 1.29 -0.91 -0.46
CA LYS A 83 0.13 0.01 -0.52
C LYS A 83 -1.05 -0.60 -1.26
N LEU A 84 -0.81 -1.34 -2.34
CA LEU A 84 -1.86 -2.02 -3.10
C LEU A 84 -2.52 -3.11 -2.26
N GLU A 85 -1.74 -3.90 -1.53
CA GLU A 85 -2.26 -4.93 -0.63
C GLU A 85 -3.12 -4.33 0.49
N GLN A 86 -2.66 -3.23 1.12
CA GLN A 86 -3.45 -2.50 2.10
C GLN A 86 -4.76 -1.97 1.52
N ARG A 87 -4.74 -1.44 0.29
CA ARG A 87 -5.95 -0.96 -0.40
C ARG A 87 -6.89 -2.11 -0.74
N ALA A 88 -6.37 -3.24 -1.19
CA ALA A 88 -7.17 -4.44 -1.46
C ALA A 88 -7.90 -4.90 -0.18
N GLN A 89 -7.19 -5.01 0.95
CA GLN A 89 -7.80 -5.35 2.23
C GLN A 89 -8.86 -4.33 2.70
N GLN A 90 -8.65 -3.04 2.42
CA GLN A 90 -9.65 -2.00 2.73
C GLN A 90 -10.89 -2.12 1.84
N LEU A 91 -10.71 -2.45 0.57
CA LEU A 91 -11.82 -2.67 -0.37
C LEU A 91 -12.62 -3.91 0.04
N ASP A 92 -11.97 -5.02 0.35
CA ASP A 92 -12.64 -6.25 0.82
C ASP A 92 -13.49 -5.99 2.06
N LYS A 93 -12.96 -5.22 3.02
CA LYS A 93 -13.72 -4.83 4.21
C LYS A 93 -14.94 -4.00 3.85
N ARG A 94 -14.78 -2.97 3.01
CA ARG A 94 -15.90 -2.12 2.58
C ARG A 94 -16.95 -2.91 1.80
N GLU A 95 -16.54 -3.83 0.94
CA GLU A 95 -17.45 -4.70 0.21
C GLU A 95 -18.26 -5.57 1.16
N SER A 96 -17.62 -6.17 2.17
CA SER A 96 -18.31 -6.96 3.19
C SER A 96 -19.28 -6.12 4.04
N GLU A 97 -18.90 -4.88 4.38
CA GLU A 97 -19.77 -3.95 5.10
C GLU A 97 -20.97 -3.56 4.24
N LEU A 98 -20.76 -3.21 2.97
CA LEU A 98 -21.83 -2.85 2.04
C LEU A 98 -22.80 -4.03 1.83
N ALA A 99 -22.30 -5.25 1.67
CA ALA A 99 -23.14 -6.44 1.56
C ALA A 99 -24.00 -6.66 2.82
N ALA A 100 -23.43 -6.42 4.01
CA ALA A 100 -24.18 -6.51 5.26
C ALA A 100 -25.25 -5.41 5.39
N TRP A 101 -24.94 -4.18 4.97
CA TRP A 101 -25.91 -3.08 4.91
C TRP A 101 -27.04 -3.34 3.93
N GLU A 102 -26.72 -3.87 2.75
CA GLU A 102 -27.71 -4.21 1.74
C GLU A 102 -28.65 -5.32 2.23
N ALA A 103 -28.11 -6.38 2.84
CA ALA A 103 -28.91 -7.45 3.42
C ALA A 103 -29.85 -6.95 4.52
N ARG A 104 -29.37 -6.06 5.40
CA ARG A 104 -30.20 -5.43 6.43
C ARG A 104 -31.31 -4.57 5.83
N LEU A 105 -30.98 -3.75 4.84
CA LEU A 105 -31.96 -2.89 4.18
C LEU A 105 -33.03 -3.71 3.44
N GLN A 106 -32.63 -4.81 2.79
CA GLN A 106 -33.58 -5.72 2.17
C GLN A 106 -34.52 -6.35 3.21
N GLN A 107 -33.97 -6.82 4.33
CA GLN A 107 -34.77 -7.38 5.43
C GLN A 107 -35.76 -6.35 6.01
N GLU A 108 -35.32 -5.11 6.25
CA GLU A 108 -36.19 -4.03 6.74
C GLU A 108 -37.29 -3.70 5.73
N GLN A 109 -36.98 -3.66 4.43
CA GLN A 109 -37.98 -3.43 3.39
C GLN A 109 -39.00 -4.57 3.30
N GLU A 110 -38.56 -5.83 3.40
CA GLU A 110 -39.44 -6.99 3.43
C GLU A 110 -40.33 -6.98 4.67
N GLN A 111 -39.77 -6.71 5.85
CA GLN A 111 -40.53 -6.57 7.09
C GLN A 111 -41.58 -5.48 6.96
N ARG A 112 -41.21 -4.29 6.47
CA ARG A 112 -42.15 -3.18 6.26
C ARG A 112 -43.27 -3.55 5.28
N ARG A 113 -42.94 -4.23 4.17
CA ARG A 113 -43.95 -4.71 3.20
C ARG A 113 -44.90 -5.73 3.83
N ASN A 114 -44.39 -6.62 4.66
CA ASN A 114 -45.20 -7.61 5.37
C ASN A 114 -46.14 -6.92 6.37
N VAL A 115 -45.64 -5.98 7.17
CA VAL A 115 -46.43 -5.17 8.10
C VAL A 115 -47.51 -4.40 7.36
N GLN A 116 -47.19 -3.76 6.24
CA GLN A 116 -48.14 -3.06 5.39
C GLN A 116 -49.24 -3.97 4.85
N SER A 117 -48.86 -5.17 4.38
CA SER A 117 -49.84 -6.15 3.92
C SER A 117 -50.76 -6.61 5.06
N LEU A 118 -50.23 -6.81 6.26
CA LEU A 118 -51.03 -7.20 7.43
C LEU A 118 -51.98 -6.08 7.82
N ALA A 119 -51.49 -4.84 7.94
CA ALA A 119 -52.32 -3.67 8.23
C ALA A 119 -53.44 -3.52 7.21
N GLN A 120 -53.16 -3.69 5.91
CA GLN A 120 -54.19 -3.62 4.86
C GLN A 120 -55.27 -4.71 5.01
N ILE A 121 -54.90 -5.92 5.41
CA ILE A 121 -55.85 -7.02 5.65
C ILE A 121 -56.74 -6.70 6.85
N TYR A 122 -56.14 -6.26 7.96
CA TYR A 122 -56.89 -5.97 9.19
C TYR A 122 -57.72 -4.69 9.09
N SER A 123 -57.29 -3.71 8.27
CA SER A 123 -58.07 -2.51 7.95
C SER A 123 -59.40 -2.83 7.27
N GLY A 124 -59.47 -3.92 6.49
CA GLY A 124 -60.70 -4.40 5.86
C GLY A 124 -61.57 -5.32 6.75
N MET A 125 -61.14 -5.58 7.98
CA MET A 125 -61.78 -6.52 8.91
C MET A 125 -62.58 -5.77 9.99
N ASP A 126 -63.58 -6.43 10.59
CA ASP A 126 -64.27 -5.89 11.76
C ASP A 126 -63.28 -5.76 12.95
N ALA A 127 -63.40 -4.65 13.70
CA ALA A 127 -62.47 -4.33 14.77
C ALA A 127 -62.41 -5.40 15.88
N ALA A 128 -63.53 -6.06 16.19
CA ALA A 128 -63.57 -7.11 17.21
C ALA A 128 -62.87 -8.40 16.75
N ASP A 129 -63.01 -8.73 15.46
CA ASP A 129 -62.33 -9.86 14.85
C ASP A 129 -60.83 -9.61 14.72
N ALA A 130 -60.45 -8.41 14.27
CA ALA A 130 -59.07 -7.98 14.20
C ALA A 130 -58.41 -8.02 15.59
N ALA A 131 -58.99 -7.40 16.61
CA ALA A 131 -58.44 -7.38 17.97
C ALA A 131 -58.21 -8.80 18.54
N ARG A 132 -59.14 -9.72 18.29
CA ARG A 132 -59.06 -11.11 18.75
C ARG A 132 -57.93 -11.90 18.09
N ILE A 133 -57.61 -11.62 16.82
CA ILE A 133 -56.50 -12.25 16.10
C ILE A 133 -55.18 -11.56 16.48
N LEU A 134 -55.17 -10.23 16.48
CA LEU A 134 -54.02 -9.39 16.73
C LEU A 134 -53.44 -9.57 18.15
N GLN A 135 -54.27 -9.80 19.17
CA GLN A 135 -53.79 -10.09 20.53
C GLN A 135 -52.98 -11.40 20.65
N ALA A 136 -53.05 -12.28 19.64
CA ALA A 136 -52.28 -13.53 19.60
C ALA A 136 -50.93 -13.37 18.89
N LEU A 137 -50.66 -12.21 18.28
CA LEU A 137 -49.36 -11.88 17.71
C LEU A 137 -48.36 -11.49 18.79
N ASP A 138 -47.08 -11.57 18.45
CA ASP A 138 -46.01 -10.97 19.24
C ASP A 138 -46.24 -9.47 19.41
N GLN A 139 -45.94 -8.95 20.60
CA GLN A 139 -46.25 -7.58 20.99
C GLN A 139 -45.61 -6.53 20.06
N ASP A 140 -44.38 -6.78 19.60
CA ASP A 140 -43.66 -5.87 18.71
C ASP A 140 -44.28 -5.84 17.31
N LEU A 141 -44.67 -7.00 16.75
CA LEU A 141 -45.36 -7.09 15.47
C LEU A 141 -46.77 -6.48 15.54
N LEU A 142 -47.47 -6.67 16.66
CA LEU A 142 -48.75 -6.02 16.92
C LEU A 142 -48.61 -4.49 16.92
N LEU A 143 -47.59 -3.98 17.60
CA LEU A 143 -47.29 -2.55 17.63
C LEU A 143 -47.00 -2.01 16.22
N GLU A 144 -46.14 -2.68 15.45
CA GLU A 144 -45.81 -2.30 14.08
C GLU A 144 -47.05 -2.24 13.18
N VAL A 145 -47.93 -3.23 13.26
CA VAL A 145 -49.19 -3.26 12.48
C VAL A 145 -50.14 -2.14 12.93
N LEU A 146 -50.27 -1.88 14.24
CA LEU A 146 -51.11 -0.79 14.75
C LEU A 146 -50.60 0.60 14.34
N LEU A 147 -49.28 0.78 14.20
CA LEU A 147 -48.67 2.02 13.75
C LEU A 147 -48.86 2.29 12.26
N GLU A 148 -49.00 1.24 11.44
CA GLU A 148 -49.27 1.36 10.00
C GLU A 148 -50.77 1.53 9.69
N LEU A 149 -51.65 1.16 10.64
CA LEU A 149 -53.10 1.37 10.50
C LEU A 149 -53.50 2.85 10.65
N ASP A 150 -54.65 3.20 10.06
CA ASP A 150 -55.25 4.51 10.27
C ASP A 150 -55.56 4.73 11.76
N THR A 151 -55.32 5.94 12.26
CA THR A 151 -55.45 6.27 13.69
C THR A 151 -56.80 5.89 14.29
N PHE A 152 -57.88 6.03 13.51
CA PHE A 152 -59.23 5.66 13.94
C PHE A 152 -59.40 4.15 14.10
N GLN A 153 -58.98 3.37 13.10
CA GLN A 153 -59.06 1.91 13.13
C GLN A 153 -58.17 1.32 14.23
N ALA A 154 -56.96 1.86 14.38
CA ALA A 154 -56.06 1.49 15.46
C ALA A 154 -56.70 1.74 16.83
N ALA A 155 -57.38 2.88 17.03
CA ALA A 155 -58.07 3.21 18.28
C ALA A 155 -59.25 2.27 18.57
N GLU A 156 -60.05 1.92 17.56
CA GLU A 156 -61.16 0.96 17.71
C GLU A 156 -60.65 -0.43 18.12
N ILE A 157 -59.58 -0.90 17.48
CA ILE A 157 -58.94 -2.18 17.82
C ILE A 157 -58.35 -2.11 19.24
N MET A 158 -57.64 -1.04 19.58
CA MET A 158 -57.04 -0.83 20.91
C MET A 158 -58.09 -0.87 22.04
N ALA A 159 -59.29 -0.34 21.80
CA ALA A 159 -60.39 -0.35 22.76
C ALA A 159 -60.92 -1.77 23.07
N LEU A 160 -60.70 -2.72 22.16
CA LEU A 160 -61.14 -4.11 22.26
C LEU A 160 -60.04 -5.07 22.72
N LEU A 161 -58.79 -4.59 22.84
CA LEU A 161 -57.67 -5.35 23.39
C LEU A 161 -57.73 -5.44 24.93
N PRO A 162 -57.10 -6.46 25.54
CA PRO A 162 -56.92 -6.52 26.99
C PRO A 162 -56.24 -5.25 27.55
N THR A 163 -56.76 -4.71 28.66
CA THR A 163 -56.31 -3.43 29.23
C THR A 163 -54.81 -3.38 29.53
N ASN A 164 -54.24 -4.49 29.99
CA ASN A 164 -52.81 -4.62 30.25
C ASN A 164 -51.97 -4.54 28.97
N LEU A 165 -52.41 -5.20 27.90
CA LEU A 165 -51.75 -5.19 26.59
C LEU A 165 -51.84 -3.80 25.97
N ALA A 166 -53.03 -3.19 25.99
CA ALA A 166 -53.25 -1.85 25.47
C ALA A 166 -52.38 -0.81 26.18
N ALA A 167 -52.32 -0.83 27.51
CA ALA A 167 -51.48 0.07 28.29
C ALA A 167 -49.98 -0.10 27.99
N ALA A 168 -49.52 -1.33 27.79
CA ALA A 168 -48.13 -1.61 27.42
C ALA A 168 -47.79 -1.05 26.03
N LEU A 169 -48.66 -1.30 25.04
CA LEU A 169 -48.50 -0.78 23.67
C LEU A 169 -48.51 0.76 23.65
N SER A 170 -49.44 1.41 24.35
CA SER A 170 -49.49 2.88 24.42
C SER A 170 -48.23 3.48 25.03
N LYS A 171 -47.64 2.83 26.04
CA LYS A 171 -46.35 3.26 26.62
C LYS A 171 -45.23 3.14 25.58
N GLN A 172 -45.18 2.03 24.84
CA GLN A 172 -44.19 1.78 23.80
C GLN A 172 -44.30 2.80 22.65
N MET A 173 -45.52 3.12 22.22
CA MET A 173 -45.79 4.15 21.20
C MET A 173 -45.34 5.54 21.65
N GLY A 174 -45.62 5.92 22.90
CA GLY A 174 -45.21 7.21 23.45
C GLY A 174 -43.68 7.36 23.55
N GLN A 175 -42.95 6.26 23.76
CA GLN A 175 -41.48 6.26 23.81
C GLN A 175 -40.83 6.25 22.42
N ALA A 176 -41.49 5.69 21.42
CA ALA A 176 -41.01 5.68 20.03
C ALA A 176 -41.19 7.04 19.31
N SER A 177 -41.87 8.00 19.95
CA SER A 177 -42.20 9.32 19.41
C SER A 177 -41.20 10.42 19.79
N ASP A 178 -40.26 10.12 20.70
CA ASP A 178 -39.15 10.99 21.16
C ASP A 178 -37.82 10.59 20.47
#